data_AF-A0A7X5VCJ8-F1
#
_entry.id   AF-A0A7X5VCJ8-F1
#
_cell.length_a   1.000
_cell.length_b   1.000
_cell.length_c   1.000
_cell.angle_alpha   90.00
_cell.angle_beta   90.00
_cell.angle_gamma   90.00
#
_symmetry.space_group_name_H-M   'P 1'
#
loop_
_entity.id
_entity.type
_entity.pdbx_description
1 polymer ?
#
loop_
_entity_poly.entity_id
_entity_poly.type
_entity_poly.pdbx_seq_one_letter_code
_entity_poly.pdbx_strand_id
1 'polypeptide(L)'
;MQTQTLTDQRPKPDDDASVLLRDPPPGAWTAETKVTVPFGDSLPYGWPMAGLIAYAGDDDWVLLGSATRVDPRYATFGKELTYDSVATYGHAAVGPSADTLWLRLQHRVDPANGEHEYRAATSVDGERWVWHGVRTLPPGSQPAVGLVAMDRDNDPTGATNNLTATFDYLRFLR
;
A
#
# COMPACT_ATOMS: atom_id res chain seq x y z
N MET A 1 8.68 -25.68 19.29
CA MET A 1 8.01 -26.02 18.01
C MET A 1 7.45 -24.72 17.46
N GLN A 2 8.01 -24.25 16.34
CA GLN A 2 7.76 -22.94 15.76
C GLN A 2 7.23 -23.18 14.33
N THR A 3 5.92 -23.38 14.22
CA THR A 3 5.26 -23.65 12.93
C THR A 3 3.81 -23.16 12.98
N GLN A 4 3.63 -21.84 12.99
CA GLN A 4 2.46 -21.22 12.36
C GLN A 4 3.00 -20.09 11.48
N THR A 5 2.89 -20.34 10.20
CA THR A 5 3.82 -19.95 9.14
C THR A 5 3.20 -18.79 8.37
N LEU A 6 3.89 -17.64 8.37
CA LEU A 6 4.04 -16.52 7.40
C LEU A 6 2.97 -16.18 6.33
N THR A 7 1.89 -16.94 6.18
CA THR A 7 0.78 -16.73 5.26
C THR A 7 -0.47 -16.49 6.10
N ASP A 8 -0.81 -15.22 6.29
CA ASP A 8 -2.04 -14.78 6.96
C ASP A 8 -3.22 -15.27 6.12
N GLN A 9 -3.90 -16.33 6.57
CA GLN A 9 -5.14 -16.84 5.96
C GLN A 9 -6.26 -15.84 6.28
N ARG A 10 -6.37 -14.79 5.48
CA ARG A 10 -7.42 -13.79 5.63
C ARG A 10 -8.73 -14.32 5.06
N PRO A 11 -9.88 -14.09 5.72
CA PRO A 11 -11.18 -14.20 5.06
C PRO A 11 -11.17 -13.37 3.76
N LYS A 12 -11.90 -13.80 2.73
CA LYS A 12 -12.02 -13.05 1.48
C LYS A 12 -12.36 -11.58 1.82
N PRO A 13 -11.56 -10.60 1.38
CA PRO A 13 -11.85 -9.21 1.64
C PRO A 13 -13.18 -8.83 1.01
N ASP A 14 -13.93 -7.97 1.69
CA ASP A 14 -15.01 -7.20 1.06
C ASP A 14 -14.29 -6.07 0.30
N ASP A 15 -14.43 -6.01 -1.03
CA ASP A 15 -13.66 -5.14 -1.95
C ASP A 15 -14.06 -3.64 -1.83
N ASP A 16 -14.17 -3.13 -0.61
CA ASP A 16 -14.79 -1.86 -0.24
C ASP A 16 -13.77 -0.74 0.04
N ALA A 17 -12.52 -0.91 -0.41
CA ALA A 17 -11.48 0.10 -0.24
C ALA A 17 -11.84 1.42 -0.97
N SER A 18 -11.58 2.55 -0.33
CA SER A 18 -11.71 3.85 -0.98
C SER A 18 -10.48 4.12 -1.86
N VAL A 19 -10.67 4.15 -3.18
CA VAL A 19 -9.61 4.39 -4.16
C VAL A 19 -9.88 5.61 -5.05
N LEU A 20 -8.82 6.36 -5.38
CA LEU A 20 -8.82 7.38 -6.42
C LEU A 20 -7.72 7.05 -7.43
N LEU A 21 -8.12 6.46 -8.56
CA LEU A 21 -7.22 5.89 -9.56
C LEU A 21 -7.09 6.79 -10.80
N ARG A 22 -5.93 6.72 -11.46
CA ARG A 22 -5.67 7.36 -12.77
C ARG A 22 -4.77 6.47 -13.62
N ASP A 23 -4.82 6.69 -14.93
CA ASP A 23 -3.82 6.11 -15.83
C ASP A 23 -2.45 6.75 -15.58
N PRO A 24 -1.39 5.96 -15.35
CA PRO A 24 -0.05 6.52 -15.21
C PRO A 24 0.47 7.03 -16.56
N PRO A 25 1.45 7.94 -16.56
CA PRO A 25 2.15 8.32 -17.78
C PRO A 25 2.88 7.12 -18.42
N PRO A 26 3.10 7.14 -19.74
CA PRO A 26 3.87 6.08 -20.39
C PRO A 26 5.34 6.08 -19.94
N GLY A 27 5.96 4.89 -20.01
CA GLY A 27 7.37 4.69 -19.69
C GLY A 27 7.63 4.53 -18.19
N ALA A 28 8.87 4.80 -17.76
CA ALA A 28 9.22 4.82 -16.35
C ALA A 28 8.75 6.13 -15.71
N TRP A 29 8.28 6.04 -14.47
CA TRP A 29 7.77 7.18 -13.72
C TRP A 29 7.89 6.95 -12.23
N THR A 30 7.68 8.01 -11.43
CA THR A 30 7.52 7.89 -9.98
C THR A 30 6.26 8.60 -9.54
N ALA A 31 5.32 7.87 -8.93
CA ALA A 31 4.16 8.45 -8.28
C ALA A 31 4.58 8.90 -6.88
N GLU A 32 4.14 10.08 -6.47
CA GLU A 32 4.41 10.63 -5.16
C GLU A 32 3.14 11.21 -4.53
N THR A 33 2.99 10.98 -3.23
CA THR A 33 1.99 11.65 -2.39
C THR A 33 2.61 12.06 -1.06
N LYS A 34 1.96 13.00 -0.39
CA LYS A 34 2.11 13.26 1.03
C LYS A 34 0.79 12.87 1.69
N VAL A 35 0.85 11.89 2.58
CA VAL A 35 -0.30 11.37 3.31
C VAL A 35 -0.16 11.69 4.79
N THR A 36 -1.24 12.14 5.41
CA THR A 36 -1.34 12.27 6.87
C THR A 36 -2.46 11.40 7.37
N VAL A 37 -2.12 10.48 8.28
CA VAL A 37 -3.09 9.68 9.04
C VAL A 37 -2.87 10.00 10.51
N PRO A 38 -3.75 10.79 11.15
CA PRO A 38 -3.58 11.21 12.53
C PRO A 38 -3.99 10.06 13.46
N PHE A 39 -3.15 9.02 13.54
CA PHE A 39 -3.37 7.93 14.47
C PHE A 39 -3.39 8.42 15.93
N GLY A 40 -2.81 9.59 16.24
CA GLY A 40 -2.96 10.25 17.54
C GLY A 40 -2.29 9.43 18.64
N ASP A 41 -3.04 8.96 19.63
CA ASP A 41 -2.64 7.88 20.57
C ASP A 41 -3.46 6.60 20.35
N SER A 42 -4.29 6.57 19.30
CA SER A 42 -5.16 5.44 18.99
C SER A 42 -4.40 4.30 18.30
N LEU A 43 -4.69 3.09 18.75
CA LEU A 43 -4.32 1.83 18.12
C LEU A 43 -5.62 1.14 17.72
N PRO A 44 -6.24 1.56 16.60
CA PRO A 44 -7.49 0.98 16.13
C PRO A 44 -7.36 -0.54 15.99
N TYR A 45 -8.45 -1.26 16.29
CA TYR A 45 -8.50 -2.72 16.17
C TYR A 45 -8.32 -3.20 14.71
N GLY A 46 -8.67 -2.33 13.77
CA GLY A 46 -8.57 -2.58 12.34
C GLY A 46 -7.15 -2.66 11.80
N TRP A 47 -7.07 -2.71 10.47
CA TRP A 47 -5.82 -2.59 9.71
C TRP A 47 -5.89 -1.36 8.80
N PRO A 48 -6.00 -0.14 9.38
CA PRO A 48 -6.10 1.04 8.56
C PRO A 48 -4.79 1.25 7.83
N MET A 49 -4.90 1.42 6.52
CA MET A 49 -3.80 1.69 5.60
C MET A 49 -4.20 2.82 4.67
N ALA A 50 -3.32 3.80 4.48
CA ALA A 50 -3.54 4.86 3.52
C ALA A 50 -2.26 5.28 2.81
N GLY A 51 -2.31 5.45 1.49
CA GLY A 51 -1.12 5.74 0.70
C GLY A 51 -1.33 5.68 -0.81
N LEU A 52 -0.30 5.21 -1.51
CA LEU A 52 -0.29 4.95 -2.94
C LEU A 52 -0.64 3.50 -3.24
N ILE A 53 -1.35 3.29 -4.35
CA ILE A 53 -1.64 1.96 -4.90
C ILE A 53 -1.32 1.89 -6.39
N ALA A 54 -0.76 0.76 -6.84
CA ALA A 54 -0.80 0.31 -8.22
C ALA A 54 -1.77 -0.87 -8.29
N TYR A 55 -2.81 -0.74 -9.10
CA TYR A 55 -4.03 -1.55 -9.03
C TYR A 55 -4.31 -2.21 -10.37
N ALA A 56 -4.12 -3.53 -10.46
CA ALA A 56 -4.45 -4.33 -11.64
C ALA A 56 -5.79 -5.08 -11.49
N GLY A 57 -6.35 -5.12 -10.28
CA GLY A 57 -7.65 -5.71 -9.95
C GLY A 57 -7.77 -5.94 -8.44
N ASP A 58 -8.93 -6.42 -8.00
CA ASP A 58 -9.24 -6.62 -6.58
C ASP A 58 -8.24 -7.59 -5.92
N ASP A 59 -7.79 -8.62 -6.66
CA ASP A 59 -6.85 -9.64 -6.19
C ASP A 59 -5.40 -9.44 -6.67
N ASP A 60 -5.09 -8.33 -7.36
CA ASP A 60 -3.76 -8.05 -7.91
C ASP A 60 -3.40 -6.56 -7.79
N TRP A 61 -2.72 -6.22 -6.70
CA TRP A 61 -2.33 -4.84 -6.42
C TRP A 61 -1.05 -4.74 -5.59
N VAL A 62 -0.41 -3.58 -5.64
CA VAL A 62 0.74 -3.20 -4.81
C VAL A 62 0.42 -1.90 -4.09
N LEU A 63 0.58 -1.88 -2.77
CA LEU A 63 0.28 -0.73 -1.92
C LEU A 63 1.53 -0.29 -1.15
N LEU A 64 1.80 1.02 -1.16
CA LEU A 64 2.71 1.66 -0.23
C LEU A 64 1.93 2.68 0.58
N GLY A 65 1.86 2.52 1.90
CA GLY A 65 1.03 3.41 2.74
C GLY A 65 1.50 3.53 4.17
N SER A 66 0.95 4.49 4.89
CA SER A 66 0.99 4.55 6.35
C SER A 66 -0.01 3.55 6.92
N ALA A 67 0.37 2.81 7.95
CA ALA A 67 -0.44 1.76 8.56
C ALA A 67 -0.21 1.68 10.07
N THR A 68 -1.14 1.03 10.76
CA THR A 68 -0.97 0.61 12.16
C THR A 68 -1.58 -0.76 12.40
N ARG A 69 -0.99 -1.52 13.33
CA ARG A 69 -1.57 -2.76 13.86
C ARG A 69 -1.01 -3.07 15.24
N VAL A 70 -1.89 -3.12 16.25
CA VAL A 70 -1.69 -3.69 17.60
C VAL A 70 -0.50 -3.15 18.43
N ASP A 71 0.63 -2.71 17.88
CA ASP A 71 1.66 -1.95 18.63
C ASP A 71 2.85 -1.39 17.82
N PRO A 72 2.83 -1.36 16.48
CA PRO A 72 3.46 -0.18 15.87
C PRO A 72 2.65 0.47 14.74
N ARG A 73 2.91 1.77 14.58
CA ARG A 73 2.71 2.51 13.33
C ARG A 73 3.91 2.26 12.43
N TYR A 74 3.67 2.09 11.15
CA TYR A 74 4.73 1.82 10.18
C TYR A 74 4.27 2.22 8.79
N ALA A 75 5.22 2.50 7.89
CA ALA A 75 4.89 2.42 6.48
C ALA A 75 4.84 0.95 6.07
N THR A 76 3.78 0.56 5.39
CA THR A 76 3.56 -0.78 4.86
C THR A 76 3.84 -0.79 3.37
N PHE A 77 4.57 -1.81 2.89
CA PHE A 77 4.67 -2.12 1.47
C PHE A 77 4.04 -3.49 1.23
N GLY A 78 2.77 -3.48 0.84
CA GLY A 78 1.91 -4.65 0.67
C GLY A 78 1.73 -5.05 -0.80
N LYS A 79 1.38 -6.31 -1.01
CA LYS A 79 0.88 -6.81 -2.28
C LYS A 79 -0.17 -7.89 -2.02
N GLU A 80 -1.19 -7.86 -2.84
CA GLU A 80 -2.04 -9.02 -3.09
C GLU A 80 -1.72 -9.59 -4.46
N LEU A 81 -1.81 -10.90 -4.54
CA LEU A 81 -1.75 -11.62 -5.80
C LEU A 81 -2.68 -12.82 -5.75
N THR A 82 -3.18 -13.21 -6.91
CA THR A 82 -3.80 -14.53 -7.07
C THR A 82 -2.72 -15.60 -7.21
N TYR A 83 -2.66 -16.53 -6.26
CA TYR A 83 -1.79 -17.71 -6.30
C TYR A 83 -2.65 -18.97 -6.18
N ASP A 84 -2.52 -19.90 -7.13
CA ASP A 84 -3.34 -21.14 -7.18
C ASP A 84 -4.87 -20.88 -7.05
N SER A 85 -5.37 -19.83 -7.74
CA SER A 85 -6.77 -19.36 -7.68
C SER A 85 -7.22 -18.83 -6.31
N VAL A 86 -6.27 -18.52 -5.40
CA VAL A 86 -6.53 -17.97 -4.08
C VAL A 86 -5.83 -16.63 -3.93
N ALA A 87 -6.57 -15.59 -3.57
CA ALA A 87 -6.02 -14.30 -3.21
C ALA A 87 -5.09 -14.44 -1.99
N THR A 88 -3.86 -13.98 -2.13
CA THR A 88 -2.83 -14.06 -1.09
C THR A 88 -2.22 -12.69 -0.86
N TYR A 89 -2.33 -12.20 0.37
CA TYR A 89 -1.74 -10.94 0.81
C TYR A 89 -0.44 -11.16 1.58
N GLY A 90 0.55 -10.29 1.31
CA GLY A 90 1.74 -10.18 2.14
C GLY A 90 2.28 -8.75 2.17
N HIS A 91 2.88 -8.35 3.29
CA HIS A 91 3.46 -7.02 3.43
C HIS A 91 4.81 -7.02 4.16
N ALA A 92 5.54 -5.92 4.00
CA ALA A 92 6.71 -5.61 4.81
C ALA A 92 6.48 -4.26 5.50
N ALA A 93 6.81 -4.17 6.78
CA ALA A 93 6.98 -2.88 7.44
C ALA A 93 8.31 -2.26 6.96
N VAL A 94 8.25 -1.04 6.45
CA VAL A 94 9.38 -0.36 5.79
C VAL A 94 9.59 1.04 6.34
N GLY A 95 10.86 1.45 6.44
CA GLY A 95 11.24 2.82 6.74
C GLY A 95 10.77 3.37 8.11
N PRO A 96 10.99 4.67 8.35
CA PRO A 96 10.52 5.35 9.55
C PRO A 96 8.99 5.53 9.53
N SER A 97 8.41 5.69 10.73
CA SER A 97 7.00 6.01 10.93
C SER A 97 6.82 7.44 11.43
N ALA A 98 5.80 8.12 10.93
CA ALA A 98 5.33 9.43 11.38
C ALA A 98 3.84 9.57 11.02
N ASP A 99 3.12 10.50 11.67
CA ASP A 99 1.71 10.76 11.32
C ASP A 99 1.56 11.28 9.89
N THR A 100 2.55 12.05 9.43
CA THR A 100 2.68 12.49 8.04
C THR A 100 3.87 11.80 7.38
N LEU A 101 3.64 11.19 6.22
CA LEU A 101 4.66 10.57 5.40
C LEU A 101 4.58 11.07 3.96
N TRP A 102 5.76 11.17 3.34
CA TRP A 102 5.89 11.29 1.90
C TRP A 102 6.24 9.92 1.35
N LEU A 103 5.51 9.50 0.32
CA LEU A 103 5.60 8.16 -0.26
C LEU A 103 5.91 8.28 -1.74
N ARG A 104 6.78 7.41 -2.24
CA ARG A 104 7.09 7.25 -3.65
C ARG A 104 6.94 5.80 -4.09
N LEU A 105 6.24 5.60 -5.20
CA LEU A 105 6.25 4.36 -5.96
C LEU A 105 6.92 4.64 -7.31
N GLN A 106 8.16 4.19 -7.46
CA GLN A 106 8.86 4.23 -8.73
C GLN A 106 8.47 3.01 -9.56
N HIS A 107 8.04 3.23 -10.79
CA HIS A 107 7.66 2.20 -11.74
C HIS A 107 8.63 2.10 -12.90
N ARG A 108 8.88 0.87 -13.33
CA ARG A 108 9.37 0.54 -14.66
C ARG A 108 8.80 -0.80 -15.10
N VAL A 109 8.93 -1.11 -16.39
CA VAL A 109 8.68 -2.46 -16.91
C VAL A 109 10.03 -3.16 -17.04
N ASP A 110 10.15 -4.36 -16.49
CA ASP A 110 11.35 -5.18 -16.67
C ASP A 110 11.43 -5.64 -18.14
N PRO A 111 12.51 -5.32 -18.87
CA PRO A 111 12.64 -5.67 -20.29
C PRO A 111 12.79 -7.17 -20.55
N ALA A 112 13.14 -7.99 -19.55
CA ALA A 112 13.39 -9.42 -19.71
C ALA A 112 12.11 -10.27 -19.62
N ASN A 113 11.16 -9.89 -18.75
CA ASN A 113 9.92 -10.66 -18.52
C ASN A 113 8.63 -9.84 -18.71
N GLY A 114 8.73 -8.51 -18.87
CA GLY A 114 7.60 -7.61 -19.03
C GLY A 114 6.84 -7.29 -17.74
N GLU A 115 7.32 -7.73 -16.57
CA GLU A 115 6.67 -7.44 -15.29
C GLU A 115 6.70 -5.94 -14.98
N HIS A 116 5.64 -5.45 -14.35
CA HIS A 116 5.61 -4.09 -13.83
C HIS A 116 6.32 -4.10 -12.47
N GLU A 117 7.48 -3.47 -12.38
CA GLU A 117 8.25 -3.36 -11.14
C GLU A 117 7.94 -2.05 -10.42
N TYR A 118 7.56 -2.15 -9.15
CA TYR A 118 7.31 -1.01 -8.27
C TYR A 118 8.30 -0.99 -7.12
N ARG A 119 9.14 0.03 -7.04
CA ARG A 119 10.07 0.26 -5.93
C ARG A 119 9.51 1.30 -4.97
N ALA A 120 9.45 0.95 -3.69
CA ALA A 120 8.96 1.84 -2.66
C ALA A 120 10.06 2.79 -2.15
N ALA A 121 9.70 4.03 -1.83
CA ALA A 121 10.50 4.92 -0.99
C ALA A 121 9.63 5.73 -0.04
N THR A 122 10.17 5.98 1.15
CA THR A 122 9.48 6.72 2.22
C THR A 122 10.33 7.89 2.70
N SER A 123 9.67 8.93 3.19
CA SER A 123 10.31 10.11 3.76
C SER A 123 9.41 10.73 4.84
N VAL A 124 10.04 11.33 5.85
CA VAL A 124 9.38 12.07 6.94
C VAL A 124 9.52 13.58 6.80
N ASP A 125 10.31 14.05 5.83
CA ASP A 125 10.59 15.47 5.57
C ASP A 125 10.28 15.88 4.12
N GLY A 126 9.97 14.94 3.24
CA GLY A 126 9.75 15.16 1.80
C GLY A 126 11.04 15.40 1.00
N GLU A 127 12.20 15.43 1.66
CA GLU A 127 13.49 15.79 1.07
C GLU A 127 14.42 14.58 1.02
N ARG A 128 14.54 13.84 2.13
CA ARG A 128 15.40 12.66 2.28
C ARG A 128 14.59 11.40 2.12
N TRP A 129 15.01 10.54 1.21
CA TRP A 129 14.27 9.34 0.82
C TRP A 129 15.01 8.07 1.23
N VAL A 130 14.31 7.20 1.95
CA VAL A 130 14.75 5.83 2.21
C VAL A 130 14.11 4.93 1.17
N TRP A 131 14.92 4.26 0.36
CA TRP A 131 14.46 3.35 -0.69
C TRP A 131 14.41 1.90 -0.19
N HIS A 132 13.37 1.19 -0.60
CA HIS A 132 13.07 -0.17 -0.17
C HIS A 132 13.08 -1.14 -1.35
N GLY A 133 12.60 -2.36 -1.10
CA GLY A 133 12.50 -3.43 -2.10
C GLY A 133 11.52 -3.13 -3.23
N VAL A 134 11.40 -4.12 -4.13
CA VAL A 134 10.53 -4.09 -5.30
C VAL A 134 9.41 -5.10 -5.12
N ARG A 135 8.21 -4.75 -5.55
CA ARG A 135 7.09 -5.67 -5.77
C ARG A 135 6.64 -5.58 -7.21
N THR A 136 6.14 -6.69 -7.75
CA THR A 136 5.78 -6.77 -9.17
C THR A 136 4.28 -7.00 -9.38
N LEU A 137 3.80 -6.53 -10.53
CA LEU A 137 2.52 -6.96 -11.11
C LEU A 137 2.76 -7.69 -12.44
N PRO A 138 1.87 -8.62 -12.83
CA PRO A 138 2.09 -9.48 -14.00
C PRO A 138 2.32 -8.72 -15.31
N PRO A 139 3.07 -9.30 -16.26
CA PRO A 139 3.24 -8.71 -17.59
C PRO A 139 1.91 -8.59 -18.33
N GLY A 140 1.75 -7.53 -19.12
CA GLY A 140 0.56 -7.28 -19.92
C GLY A 140 -0.66 -6.77 -19.14
N SER A 141 -0.55 -6.64 -17.82
CA SER A 141 -1.55 -5.91 -17.02
C SER A 141 -1.55 -4.42 -17.38
N GLN A 142 -2.62 -3.70 -17.02
CA GLN A 142 -2.71 -2.25 -17.17
C GLN A 142 -3.01 -1.59 -15.83
N PRO A 143 -2.06 -1.58 -14.88
CA PRO A 143 -2.35 -1.13 -13.53
C PRO A 143 -2.64 0.36 -13.51
N ALA A 144 -3.83 0.74 -13.02
CA ALA A 144 -4.10 2.11 -12.66
C ALA A 144 -3.33 2.48 -11.39
N VAL A 145 -2.99 3.75 -11.21
CA VAL A 145 -2.17 4.22 -10.09
C VAL A 145 -2.88 5.35 -9.38
N GLY A 146 -2.86 5.33 -8.05
CA GLY A 146 -3.72 6.22 -7.31
C GLY A 146 -3.44 6.35 -5.82
N LEU A 147 -4.40 6.96 -5.15
CA LEU A 147 -4.47 7.05 -3.70
C LEU A 147 -5.43 5.99 -3.20
N VAL A 148 -5.14 5.43 -2.03
CA VAL A 148 -5.99 4.44 -1.37
C VAL A 148 -6.10 4.74 0.12
N ALA A 149 -7.30 4.54 0.66
CA ALA A 149 -7.55 4.44 2.08
C ALA A 149 -8.43 3.21 2.32
N MET A 150 -7.98 2.33 3.19
CA MET A 150 -8.70 1.11 3.55
C MET A 150 -8.57 0.85 5.03
N ASP A 151 -9.55 0.18 5.59
CA ASP A 151 -9.48 -0.38 6.93
C ASP A 151 -10.30 -1.67 6.93
N ARG A 152 -10.02 -2.55 7.89
CA ARG A 152 -10.87 -3.70 8.15
C ARG A 152 -11.94 -3.28 9.14
N ASP A 153 -13.13 -2.98 8.63
CA ASP A 153 -14.31 -2.66 9.43
C ASP A 153 -14.98 -3.94 9.96
N ASN A 154 -14.28 -4.66 10.84
CA ASN A 154 -14.86 -5.82 11.52
C ASN A 154 -14.53 -5.87 13.01
N ASP A 155 -14.33 -4.70 13.62
CA ASP A 155 -14.23 -4.61 15.06
C ASP A 155 -15.42 -5.37 15.69
N PRO A 156 -15.19 -6.46 16.46
CA PRO A 156 -16.26 -7.28 17.01
C PRO A 156 -17.12 -6.52 18.03
N THR A 157 -16.69 -5.33 18.46
CA THR A 157 -17.44 -4.42 19.32
C THR A 157 -18.33 -3.45 18.54
N GLY A 158 -18.21 -3.40 17.22
CA GLY A 158 -18.91 -2.44 16.35
C GLY A 158 -18.36 -1.02 16.43
N ALA A 159 -17.17 -0.83 17.00
CA ALA A 159 -16.51 0.46 17.03
C ALA A 159 -15.98 0.80 15.63
N THR A 160 -16.45 1.92 15.06
CA THR A 160 -15.91 2.45 13.80
C THR A 160 -14.63 3.21 14.08
N ASN A 161 -13.57 2.91 13.34
CA ASN A 161 -12.38 3.76 13.34
C ASN A 161 -12.72 5.05 12.59
N ASN A 162 -12.93 6.15 13.32
CA ASN A 162 -13.19 7.47 12.74
C ASN A 162 -11.88 8.12 12.23
N LEU A 163 -11.04 7.33 11.55
CA LEU A 163 -9.78 7.80 11.00
C LEU A 163 -10.02 8.40 9.62
N THR A 164 -9.52 9.61 9.41
CA THR A 164 -9.51 10.26 8.10
C THR A 164 -8.06 10.35 7.62
N ALA A 165 -7.78 9.70 6.50
CA ALA A 165 -6.55 9.94 5.76
C ALA A 165 -6.69 11.22 4.92
N THR A 166 -5.69 12.09 4.98
CA THR A 166 -5.62 13.30 4.15
C THR A 166 -4.44 13.20 3.21
N PHE A 167 -4.65 13.57 1.96
CA PHE A 167 -3.64 13.54 0.91
C PHE A 167 -3.49 14.94 0.33
N ASP A 168 -2.30 15.52 0.42
CA ASP A 168 -2.06 16.87 -0.10
C ASP A 168 -2.03 16.87 -1.63
N TYR A 169 -1.55 15.79 -2.25
CA TYR A 169 -1.43 15.66 -3.69
C TYR A 169 -1.25 14.21 -4.15
N LEU A 170 -1.51 13.98 -5.44
CA LEU A 170 -0.94 12.89 -6.22
C LEU A 170 -0.19 13.51 -7.40
N ARG A 171 1.10 13.21 -7.55
CA ARG A 171 1.90 13.70 -8.69
C ARG A 171 2.75 12.60 -9.30
N PHE A 172 3.04 12.76 -10.59
CA PHE A 172 3.95 11.89 -11.34
C PHE A 172 5.21 12.65 -11.72
N LEU A 173 6.36 12.03 -11.46
CA LEU A 173 7.70 12.53 -11.79
C LEU A 173 8.31 11.65 -12.90
N ARG A 174 9.15 12.25 -13.75
CA ARG A 174 9.91 11.58 -14.83
C ARG A 174 11.39 11.87 -14.68
#